data_AF-A0A7K4XQV1-F1
#
_entry.id   AF-A0A7K4XQV1-F1
#
_cell.length_a   1.000
_cell.length_b   1.000
_cell.length_c   1.000
_cell.angle_alpha   90.00
_cell.angle_beta   90.00
_cell.angle_gamma   90.00
#
_symmetry.space_group_name_H-M   'P 1'
#
loop_
_entity.id
_entity.type
_entity.pdbx_description
1 polymer ?
#
loop_
_entity_poly.entity_id
_entity_poly.type
_entity_poly.pdbx_seq_one_letter_code
_entity_poly.pdbx_strand_id
1 'polypeptide(L)'
;RVAAFGADGLLPVIAYSRLSFRRSSRFLQLVSTSAALGAAGLVLWGDMSYSRSAESCASLRHYLTSTLGPYVANVTAAAQECSYGQCHGHGRCVRRQPHDLGSLLHLGPGAGPWAAFRCHCYRGWAGEGC
;
A
#
# COMPACT_ATOMS: atom_id res chain seq x y z
N ARG A 1 -10.28 9.21 -7.95
CA ARG A 1 -11.13 10.13 -8.73
C ARG A 1 -12.62 9.87 -8.49
N VAL A 2 -13.18 8.73 -8.88
CA VAL A 2 -14.62 8.43 -8.67
C VAL A 2 -14.97 8.38 -7.17
N ALA A 3 -14.14 7.74 -6.35
CA ALA A 3 -14.29 7.68 -4.90
C ALA A 3 -14.28 9.05 -4.17
N ALA A 4 -13.96 10.15 -4.86
CA ALA A 4 -14.01 11.50 -4.28
C ALA A 4 -15.41 12.10 -4.28
N PHE A 5 -16.36 11.52 -5.01
CA PHE A 5 -17.75 11.98 -5.08
C PHE A 5 -18.69 11.19 -4.16
N GLY A 6 -18.15 10.57 -3.09
CA GLY A 6 -18.98 9.91 -2.10
C GLY A 6 -19.82 10.94 -1.33
N ALA A 7 -21.11 10.63 -1.12
CA ALA A 7 -22.04 11.51 -0.41
C ALA A 7 -21.56 11.89 1.01
N ASP A 8 -20.74 11.01 1.61
CA ASP A 8 -20.26 11.08 2.98
C ASP A 8 -18.74 11.32 3.11
N GLY A 9 -18.09 11.71 2.01
CA GLY A 9 -16.63 11.91 1.93
C GLY A 9 -15.90 10.88 1.05
N LEU A 10 -14.60 10.72 1.28
CA LEU A 10 -13.74 9.85 0.48
C LEU A 10 -14.05 8.37 0.74
N LEU A 11 -14.55 7.68 -0.28
CA LEU A 11 -14.81 6.24 -0.19
C LEU A 11 -13.49 5.44 -0.10
N PRO A 12 -13.43 4.37 0.71
CA PRO A 12 -12.26 3.50 0.77
C PRO A 12 -12.08 2.78 -0.58
N VAL A 13 -10.86 2.81 -1.10
CA VAL A 13 -10.49 2.08 -2.32
C VAL A 13 -9.65 0.88 -1.91
N ILE A 14 -10.14 -0.32 -2.21
CA ILE A 14 -9.39 -1.56 -2.03
C ILE A 14 -8.92 -2.02 -3.40
N ALA A 15 -7.60 -2.03 -3.62
CA ALA A 15 -7.03 -2.51 -4.86
C ALA A 15 -7.09 -4.05 -4.90
N TYR A 16 -7.36 -4.63 -6.07
CA TYR A 16 -7.42 -6.08 -6.26
C TYR A 16 -6.35 -6.48 -7.27
N SER A 17 -5.48 -7.44 -6.92
CA SER A 17 -4.42 -7.88 -7.82
C SER A 17 -4.13 -9.37 -7.71
N ARG A 18 -3.82 -9.98 -8.85
CA ARG A 18 -3.40 -11.39 -8.88
C ARG A 18 -1.96 -11.49 -8.40
N LEU A 19 -1.70 -12.37 -7.44
CA LEU A 19 -0.36 -12.65 -6.95
C LEU A 19 0.53 -13.13 -8.10
N SER A 20 1.70 -12.52 -8.26
CA SER A 20 2.62 -12.88 -9.34
C SER A 20 4.05 -12.97 -8.84
N PHE A 21 4.46 -14.16 -8.41
CA PHE A 21 5.84 -14.40 -7.97
C PHE A 21 6.83 -14.47 -9.15
N ARG A 22 6.39 -14.93 -10.34
CA ARG A 22 7.22 -14.93 -11.58
C ARG A 22 7.58 -13.54 -12.09
N ARG A 23 6.82 -12.51 -11.71
CA ARG A 23 7.10 -11.09 -11.99
C ARG A 23 7.13 -10.28 -10.70
N SER A 24 7.84 -10.81 -9.71
CA SER A 24 7.92 -10.27 -8.35
C SER A 24 8.16 -8.76 -8.33
N SER A 25 9.18 -8.25 -9.03
CA SER A 25 9.52 -6.82 -9.02
C SER A 25 8.34 -5.90 -9.39
N ARG A 26 7.65 -6.19 -10.49
CA ARG A 26 6.48 -5.42 -10.95
C ARG A 26 5.31 -5.55 -9.97
N PHE A 27 5.14 -6.72 -9.36
CA PHE A 27 4.09 -6.95 -8.38
C PHE A 27 4.34 -6.18 -7.07
N LEU A 28 5.57 -6.17 -6.57
CA LEU A 28 5.96 -5.39 -5.40
C LEU A 28 5.78 -3.88 -5.66
N GLN A 29 6.16 -3.39 -6.84
CA GLN A 29 5.91 -2.01 -7.25
C GLN A 29 4.42 -1.64 -7.21
N LEU A 30 3.52 -2.55 -7.61
CA LEU A 30 2.07 -2.33 -7.54
C LEU A 30 1.58 -2.19 -6.08
N VAL A 31 2.07 -3.03 -5.18
CA VAL A 31 1.75 -2.98 -3.74
C VAL A 31 2.14 -1.61 -3.18
N SER A 32 3.38 -1.19 -3.41
CA SER A 32 3.89 0.08 -2.90
C SER A 32 3.22 1.29 -3.55
N THR A 33 2.94 1.23 -4.87
CA THR A 33 2.19 2.29 -5.56
C THR A 33 0.77 2.43 -5.01
N SER A 34 0.11 1.31 -4.72
CA SER A 34 -1.26 1.32 -4.17
C SER A 34 -1.28 1.97 -2.78
N ALA A 35 -0.30 1.65 -1.92
CA ALA A 35 -0.13 2.28 -0.62
C ALA A 35 0.20 3.78 -0.76
N ALA A 36 1.15 4.14 -1.63
CA ALA A 36 1.52 5.54 -1.87
C ALA A 36 0.37 6.40 -2.41
N LEU A 37 -0.58 5.81 -3.15
CA LEU A 37 -1.79 6.48 -3.63
C LEU A 37 -2.92 6.55 -2.58
N GLY A 38 -2.69 6.07 -1.36
CA GLY A 38 -3.67 6.15 -0.28
C GLY A 38 -4.79 5.13 -0.35
N ALA A 39 -4.59 3.99 -1.04
CA ALA A 39 -5.56 2.90 -1.00
C ALA A 39 -5.86 2.50 0.45
N ALA A 40 -7.11 2.16 0.75
CA ALA A 40 -7.51 1.65 2.06
C ALA A 40 -6.94 0.25 2.32
N GLY A 41 -6.59 -0.47 1.26
CA GLY A 41 -6.04 -1.80 1.34
C GLY A 41 -5.81 -2.42 -0.03
N LEU A 42 -5.25 -3.64 0.00
CA LEU A 42 -4.96 -4.45 -1.17
C LEU A 42 -5.41 -5.88 -0.89
N VAL A 43 -6.18 -6.47 -1.80
CA VAL A 43 -6.50 -7.89 -1.78
C VAL A 43 -5.70 -8.59 -2.87
N LEU A 44 -4.94 -9.58 -2.43
CA LEU A 44 -4.13 -10.43 -3.28
C LEU A 44 -4.85 -11.75 -3.49
N TRP A 45 -5.15 -12.07 -4.74
CA TRP A 45 -5.86 -13.30 -5.08
C TRP A 45 -5.00 -14.21 -5.96
N GLY A 46 -5.37 -15.48 -5.99
CA GLY A 46 -4.74 -16.47 -6.85
C GLY A 46 -5.74 -17.53 -7.25
N ASP A 47 -5.47 -18.18 -8.38
CA ASP A 47 -6.23 -19.33 -8.82
C ASP A 47 -5.58 -20.64 -8.34
N MET A 48 -6.26 -21.75 -8.58
CA MET A 48 -5.83 -23.07 -8.12
C MET A 48 -4.46 -23.50 -8.66
N SER A 49 -3.93 -22.87 -9.72
CA SER A 49 -2.59 -23.18 -10.24
C SER A 49 -1.47 -23.04 -9.21
N TYR A 50 -1.62 -22.19 -8.18
CA TYR A 50 -0.61 -22.05 -7.13
C TYR A 50 -0.60 -23.21 -6.12
N SER A 51 -1.65 -24.03 -6.10
CA SER A 51 -1.80 -25.17 -5.21
C SER A 51 -1.98 -26.50 -5.93
N ARG A 52 -1.62 -26.58 -7.22
CA ARG A 52 -1.77 -27.80 -8.04
C ARG A 52 -0.80 -28.93 -7.70
N SER A 53 0.34 -28.63 -7.07
CA SER A 53 1.34 -29.63 -6.69
C SER A 53 2.07 -29.22 -5.42
N ALA A 54 2.75 -30.17 -4.77
CA ALA A 54 3.57 -29.91 -3.59
C ALA A 54 4.67 -28.87 -3.89
N GLU A 55 5.28 -28.94 -5.07
CA GLU A 55 6.32 -28.02 -5.54
C GLU A 55 5.77 -26.61 -5.75
N SER A 56 4.54 -26.51 -6.29
CA SER A 56 3.86 -25.22 -6.49
C SER A 56 3.54 -24.55 -5.15
N CYS A 57 3.01 -25.33 -4.20
CA CYS A 57 2.75 -24.87 -2.83
C CYS A 57 4.04 -24.45 -2.12
N ALA A 58 5.12 -25.24 -2.24
CA ALA A 58 6.41 -24.93 -1.63
C ALA A 58 7.01 -23.64 -2.21
N SER A 59 6.93 -23.46 -3.53
CA SER A 59 7.38 -22.24 -4.22
C SER A 59 6.59 -21.02 -3.78
N LEU A 60 5.26 -21.14 -3.67
CA LEU A 60 4.40 -20.08 -3.16
C LEU A 60 4.78 -19.73 -1.71
N ARG A 61 4.87 -20.73 -0.83
CA ARG A 61 5.24 -20.54 0.57
C ARG A 61 6.58 -19.80 0.68
N HIS A 62 7.59 -20.27 -0.05
CA HIS A 62 8.90 -19.63 -0.06
C HIS A 62 8.80 -18.16 -0.49
N TYR A 63 8.07 -17.85 -1.56
CA TYR A 63 7.87 -16.47 -2.00
C TYR A 63 7.15 -15.61 -0.95
N LEU A 64 6.10 -16.14 -0.33
CA LEU A 64 5.36 -15.45 0.72
C LEU A 64 6.24 -15.13 1.93
N THR A 65 7.06 -16.08 2.38
CA THR A 65 7.87 -15.89 3.60
C THR A 65 9.15 -15.11 3.36
N SER A 66 9.80 -15.27 2.21
CA SER A 66 11.10 -14.65 1.92
C SER A 66 10.99 -13.27 1.28
N THR A 67 9.93 -13.02 0.51
CA THR A 67 9.85 -11.84 -0.36
C THR A 67 8.61 -11.01 -0.07
N LEU A 68 7.42 -11.58 -0.30
CA LEU A 68 6.19 -10.79 -0.29
C LEU A 68 5.79 -10.36 1.12
N GLY A 69 5.82 -11.28 2.10
CA GLY A 69 5.43 -11.02 3.48
C GLY A 69 6.26 -9.89 4.10
N PRO A 70 7.60 -9.98 4.10
CA PRO A 70 8.46 -8.90 4.59
C PRO A 70 8.22 -7.57 3.87
N TYR A 71 8.01 -7.60 2.56
CA TYR A 71 7.74 -6.38 1.78
C TYR A 71 6.41 -5.72 2.14
N VAL A 72 5.33 -6.50 2.23
CA VAL A 72 4.01 -6.01 2.66
C VAL A 72 4.09 -5.47 4.08
N ALA A 73 4.76 -6.17 4.99
CA ALA A 73 4.96 -5.70 6.37
C ALA A 73 5.69 -4.34 6.40
N ASN A 74 6.74 -4.16 5.60
CA ASN A 74 7.46 -2.89 5.50
C ASN A 74 6.54 -1.76 4.98
N VAL A 75 5.84 -1.98 3.86
CA VAL A 75 4.93 -0.96 3.30
C VAL A 75 3.80 -0.60 4.27
N THR A 76 3.23 -1.60 4.95
CA THR A 76 2.18 -1.38 5.96
C THR A 76 2.71 -0.59 7.16
N ALA A 77 3.88 -0.95 7.68
CA ALA A 77 4.52 -0.24 8.78
C ALA A 77 4.86 1.21 8.40
N ALA A 78 5.40 1.43 7.19
CA ALA A 78 5.62 2.78 6.66
C ALA A 78 4.32 3.59 6.57
N ALA A 79 3.21 2.97 6.17
CA ALA A 79 1.92 3.65 6.05
C ALA A 79 1.37 4.07 7.42
N GLN A 80 1.54 3.22 8.42
CA GLN A 80 1.18 3.50 9.81
C GLN A 80 2.05 4.62 10.38
N GLU A 81 3.36 4.54 10.20
CA GLU A 81 4.30 5.55 10.69
C GLU A 81 4.04 6.92 10.05
N CYS A 82 3.73 6.95 8.75
CA CYS A 82 3.32 8.19 8.08
C CYS A 82 2.00 8.74 8.63
N SER A 83 1.02 7.87 8.85
CA SER A 83 -0.26 8.27 9.44
C SER A 83 -0.05 8.91 10.81
N TYR A 84 0.74 8.29 11.71
CA TYR A 84 1.00 8.84 13.03
C TYR A 84 1.88 10.10 12.99
N GLY A 85 2.95 10.09 12.20
CA GLY A 85 3.95 11.17 12.20
C GLY A 85 3.53 12.43 11.41
N GLN A 86 2.73 12.30 10.35
CA GLN A 86 2.31 13.44 9.53
C GLN A 86 0.81 13.74 9.64
N CYS A 87 -0.03 12.73 9.85
CA CYS A 87 -1.49 12.85 9.87
C CYS A 87 -2.08 12.62 11.27
N HIS A 88 -1.28 12.73 12.33
CA HIS A 88 -1.64 12.53 13.74
C HIS A 88 -2.42 11.24 14.05
N GLY A 89 -2.31 10.21 13.22
CA GLY A 89 -3.06 8.96 13.33
C GLY A 89 -4.51 9.03 12.83
N HIS A 90 -4.90 10.15 12.24
CA HIS A 90 -6.29 10.47 11.88
C HIS A 90 -6.49 10.63 10.36
N GLY A 91 -5.48 10.27 9.57
CA GLY A 91 -5.56 10.26 8.12
C GLY A 91 -4.59 9.27 7.47
N ARG A 92 -4.76 9.07 6.17
CA ARG A 92 -3.83 8.30 5.33
C ARG A 92 -2.90 9.23 4.59
N CYS A 93 -1.64 8.85 4.50
CA CYS A 93 -0.70 9.52 3.63
C CYS A 93 -0.96 9.17 2.17
N VAL A 94 -0.98 10.21 1.34
CA VAL A 94 -1.22 10.11 -0.10
C VAL A 94 -0.18 10.95 -0.83
N ARG A 95 0.46 10.34 -1.81
CA ARG A 95 1.49 11.00 -2.62
C ARG A 95 0.92 12.25 -3.28
N ARG A 96 1.63 13.36 -3.15
CA ARG A 96 1.22 14.67 -3.68
C ARG A 96 1.12 14.67 -5.19
N GLN A 97 2.14 14.12 -5.86
CA GLN A 97 2.23 14.00 -7.31
C GLN A 97 1.99 12.55 -7.73
N PRO A 98 0.79 12.19 -8.22
CA PRO A 98 0.47 10.79 -8.54
C PRO A 98 1.40 10.17 -9.61
N HIS A 99 1.93 11.00 -10.51
CA HIS A 99 2.82 10.60 -11.60
C HIS A 99 4.29 10.43 -11.20
N ASP A 100 4.68 10.90 -10.01
CA ASP A 100 6.03 10.64 -9.49
C ASP A 100 6.12 9.18 -8.99
N LEU A 101 6.68 8.31 -9.83
CA LEU A 101 6.84 6.89 -9.52
C LEU A 101 8.01 6.61 -8.55
N GLY A 102 8.86 7.59 -8.28
CA GLY A 102 10.01 7.45 -7.37
C GLY A 102 9.62 7.56 -5.90
N SER A 103 8.56 8.30 -5.59
CA SER A 103 8.04 8.47 -4.22
C SER A 103 7.22 7.24 -3.78
N LEU A 104 7.91 6.22 -3.31
CA LEU A 104 7.34 5.01 -2.72
C LEU A 104 7.25 5.13 -1.21
N LEU A 105 6.34 4.34 -0.61
CA LEU A 105 6.09 4.40 0.83
C LEU A 105 6.77 3.20 1.52
N HIS A 106 8.03 3.39 1.91
CA HIS A 106 8.91 2.39 2.53
C HIS A 106 9.62 2.96 3.76
N LEU A 107 9.91 2.10 4.74
CA LEU A 107 10.79 2.43 5.85
C LEU A 107 12.24 2.52 5.35
N GLY A 108 12.88 3.68 5.52
CA GLY A 108 14.28 3.94 5.13
C GLY A 108 15.03 4.72 6.21
N PRO A 109 16.38 4.66 6.23
CA PRO A 109 17.21 5.19 7.33
C PRO A 109 17.28 6.72 7.41
N GLY A 110 16.49 7.43 6.61
CA GLY A 110 16.29 8.87 6.71
C GLY A 110 14.80 9.12 6.89
N ALA A 111 14.34 9.10 8.14
CA ALA A 111 13.04 9.65 8.51
C ALA A 111 13.06 11.16 8.24
N GLY A 112 12.76 11.58 7.00
CA GLY A 112 12.69 12.99 6.64
C GLY A 112 12.24 13.26 5.20
N PRO A 113 11.23 14.14 5.03
CA PRO A 113 9.91 14.06 5.63
C PRO A 113 9.02 13.24 4.70
N TRP A 114 7.85 12.86 5.17
CA TRP A 114 6.70 12.54 4.32
C TRP A 114 6.29 13.75 3.42
N ALA A 115 7.21 14.64 3.02
CA ALA A 115 6.99 15.84 2.22
C ALA A 115 6.44 15.53 0.83
N ALA A 116 6.84 14.39 0.26
CA ALA A 116 6.24 13.87 -0.97
C ALA A 116 4.78 13.43 -0.77
N PHE A 117 4.30 13.37 0.47
CA PHE A 117 2.97 12.96 0.86
C PHE A 117 2.19 14.13 1.49
N ARG A 118 0.87 13.97 1.48
CA ARG A 118 -0.10 14.81 2.17
C ARG A 118 -1.11 13.90 2.87
N CYS A 119 -1.87 14.45 3.79
CA CYS A 119 -2.90 13.69 4.47
C CYS A 119 -4.24 13.72 3.74
N HIS A 120 -4.89 12.56 3.67
CA HIS A 120 -6.32 12.43 3.43
C HIS A 120 -6.97 11.97 4.73
N CYS A 121 -7.72 12.88 5.36
CA CYS A 121 -8.28 12.68 6.69
C CYS A 121 -9.38 11.63 6.71
N TYR A 122 -9.49 10.93 7.83
CA TYR A 122 -10.65 10.11 8.13
C TYR A 122 -11.86 10.99 8.42
N ARG A 123 -13.05 10.37 8.45
CA ARG A 123 -14.29 11.07 8.73
C ARG A 123 -14.22 11.75 10.11
N GLY A 124 -14.62 13.02 10.17
CA GLY A 124 -14.60 13.82 11.40
C GLY A 124 -13.33 14.66 11.60
N TRP A 125 -12.34 14.52 10.71
CA TRP A 125 -11.04 15.19 10.81
C TRP A 125 -10.77 16.08 9.60
N ALA A 126 -10.00 17.16 9.78
CA ALA A 126 -9.74 18.16 8.74
C ALA A 126 -8.42 18.92 8.99
N GLY A 127 -7.97 19.66 7.96
CA GLY A 127 -6.70 20.39 7.99
C GLY A 127 -5.55 19.61 7.35
N GLU A 128 -4.34 20.18 7.37
CA GLU A 128 -3.17 19.55 6.73
C GLU A 128 -2.69 18.29 7.44
N GLY A 129 -2.93 18.18 8.76
CA GLY A 129 -2.50 17.07 9.62
C GLY A 129 -3.61 16.16 10.15
N CYS A 130 -4.88 16.39 9.74
CA CYS A 130 -6.05 15.58 10.10
C CYS A 130 -6.38 15.40 11.59
#